data_AF-A0A7C6MN01-F1
#
_entry.id   AF-A0A7C6MN01-F1
#
_cell.length_a   1.000
_cell.length_b   1.000
_cell.length_c   1.000
_cell.angle_alpha   90.00
_cell.angle_beta   90.00
_cell.angle_gamma   90.00
#
_symmetry.space_group_name_H-M   'P 1'
#
loop_
_entity.id
_entity.type
_entity.pdbx_description
1 polymer ?
#
loop_
_entity_poly.entity_id
_entity_poly.type
_entity_poly.pdbx_seq_one_letter_code
_entity_poly.pdbx_strand_id
1 'polypeptide(L)'
;MKKYYIQIIMMFLFTIHPKTVKAQIYTCDYKEKARLTAIASNITTSVDYKEKNNKIEFIVTITNLHPDIYIKDVNNNIDYKYNKKSSNPKELVLKGYKDNQNIKYEIYSVKRLCKNDILTSKYVVTPPYNKYYNDPLCKIHSTHRLCRKWIKNNYDYKNFKKELETKEIKAPIEEEVEEEKDFLTKVVMFLMEYYIYIGAGVIIIVSGAIYVFRIKKGDFDL
;
A
#
# COMPACT_ATOMS: atom_id res chain seq x y z
N MET A 1 -58.64 36.23 -53.27
CA MET A 1 -57.52 35.27 -53.45
C MET A 1 -56.46 35.31 -52.34
N LYS A 2 -56.02 36.49 -51.84
CA LYS A 2 -54.99 36.59 -50.77
C LYS A 2 -55.36 35.95 -49.41
N LYS A 3 -56.64 35.94 -49.00
CA LYS A 3 -57.06 35.36 -47.70
C LYS A 3 -56.89 33.83 -47.62
N TYR A 4 -57.13 33.11 -48.71
CA TYR A 4 -56.98 31.65 -48.76
C TYR A 4 -55.50 31.22 -48.76
N TYR A 5 -54.61 32.02 -49.35
CA TYR A 5 -53.16 31.77 -49.29
C TYR A 5 -52.62 31.78 -47.87
N ILE A 6 -53.07 32.71 -47.02
CA ILE A 6 -52.66 32.80 -45.62
C ILE A 6 -53.15 31.58 -44.83
N GLN A 7 -54.36 31.09 -45.11
CA GLN A 7 -54.91 29.90 -44.47
C GLN A 7 -54.17 28.62 -44.89
N ILE A 8 -53.80 28.50 -46.18
CA ILE A 8 -53.02 27.36 -46.68
C ILE A 8 -51.60 27.37 -46.08
N ILE A 9 -50.97 28.54 -45.94
CA ILE A 9 -49.65 28.69 -45.31
C ILE A 9 -49.70 28.32 -43.81
N MET A 10 -50.73 28.75 -43.08
CA MET A 10 -50.92 28.34 -41.68
C MET A 10 -51.14 26.83 -41.53
N MET A 11 -51.90 26.22 -42.44
CA MET A 11 -52.16 24.78 -42.41
C MET A 11 -50.89 23.96 -42.70
N PHE A 12 -50.00 24.47 -43.56
CA PHE A 12 -48.69 23.87 -43.83
C PHE A 12 -47.77 23.93 -42.60
N LEU A 13 -47.77 25.05 -41.86
CA LEU A 13 -46.98 25.24 -40.64
C LEU A 13 -47.31 24.24 -39.50
N PHE A 14 -48.56 23.76 -39.42
CA PHE A 14 -48.95 22.74 -38.42
C PHE A 14 -48.49 21.32 -38.78
N THR A 15 -48.13 21.02 -40.03
CA THR A 15 -47.62 19.70 -40.43
C THR A 15 -46.12 19.51 -40.20
N ILE A 16 -45.40 20.59 -39.90
CA ILE A 16 -43.95 20.57 -39.59
C ILE A 16 -43.70 20.39 -38.08
N HIS A 17 -44.60 19.74 -37.36
CA HIS A 17 -44.24 19.25 -36.03
C HIS A 17 -43.19 18.16 -36.22
N PRO A 18 -41.95 18.34 -35.73
CA PRO A 18 -40.98 17.27 -35.76
C PRO A 18 -41.58 16.16 -34.90
N LYS A 19 -42.10 15.11 -35.54
CA LYS A 19 -42.32 13.86 -34.86
C LYS A 19 -40.92 13.49 -34.38
N THR A 20 -40.69 13.65 -33.09
CA THR A 20 -39.54 13.08 -32.40
C THR A 20 -39.74 11.57 -32.46
N VAL A 21 -39.50 11.02 -33.64
CA VAL A 21 -39.25 9.60 -33.80
C VAL A 21 -38.01 9.40 -32.95
N LYS A 22 -38.22 8.90 -31.72
CA LYS A 22 -37.14 8.28 -30.97
C LYS A 22 -36.69 7.15 -31.88
N ALA A 23 -35.71 7.43 -32.72
CA ALA A 23 -34.96 6.39 -33.37
C ALA A 23 -34.64 5.41 -32.24
N GLN A 24 -35.00 4.14 -32.39
CA GLN A 24 -34.37 3.09 -31.61
C GLN A 24 -32.91 3.11 -32.05
N ILE A 25 -32.16 4.08 -31.53
CA ILE A 25 -30.73 4.08 -31.59
C ILE A 25 -30.40 2.76 -30.90
N TYR A 26 -29.68 1.90 -31.63
CA TYR A 26 -29.13 0.65 -31.15
C TYR A 26 -28.13 0.92 -30.02
N THR A 27 -28.62 1.41 -28.88
CA THR A 27 -27.85 1.75 -27.68
C THR A 27 -27.89 0.59 -26.70
N CYS A 28 -26.87 0.52 -25.85
CA CYS A 28 -26.89 -0.38 -24.71
C CYS A 28 -28.03 0.04 -23.77
N ASP A 29 -29.02 -0.83 -23.58
CA ASP A 29 -30.06 -0.62 -22.58
C ASP A 29 -29.44 -0.47 -21.18
N TYR A 30 -29.98 0.43 -20.37
CA TYR A 30 -29.42 0.73 -19.05
C TYR A 30 -29.44 -0.48 -18.12
N LYS A 31 -30.54 -1.25 -18.12
CA LYS A 31 -30.66 -2.46 -17.30
C LYS A 31 -29.64 -3.50 -17.72
N GLU A 32 -29.42 -3.66 -19.02
CA GLU A 32 -28.40 -4.56 -19.55
C GLU A 32 -26.98 -4.10 -19.20
N LYS A 33 -26.69 -2.79 -19.32
CA LYS A 33 -25.41 -2.22 -18.88
C LYS A 33 -25.16 -2.47 -17.40
N ALA A 34 -26.16 -2.25 -16.55
CA ALA A 34 -26.06 -2.50 -15.11
C ALA A 34 -25.79 -3.99 -14.81
N ARG A 35 -26.48 -4.91 -15.50
CA ARG A 35 -26.24 -6.36 -15.38
C ARG A 35 -24.79 -6.72 -15.77
N LEU A 36 -24.31 -6.20 -16.90
CA LEU A 36 -22.96 -6.45 -17.39
C LEU A 36 -21.89 -5.87 -16.46
N THR A 37 -22.10 -4.66 -15.93
CA THR A 37 -21.22 -4.06 -14.93
C THR A 37 -21.19 -4.88 -13.64
N ALA A 38 -22.33 -5.40 -13.18
CA ALA A 38 -22.37 -6.28 -12.00
C ALA A 38 -21.53 -7.56 -12.21
N ILE A 39 -21.65 -8.18 -13.40
CA ILE A 39 -20.84 -9.34 -13.79
C ILE A 39 -19.34 -8.97 -13.81
N ALA A 40 -19.00 -7.85 -14.44
CA ALA A 40 -17.62 -7.38 -14.54
C ALA A 40 -16.99 -7.08 -13.16
N SER A 41 -17.77 -6.51 -12.25
CA SER A 41 -17.32 -6.16 -10.89
C SER A 41 -16.98 -7.39 -10.05
N ASN A 42 -17.65 -8.53 -10.27
CA ASN A 42 -17.41 -9.80 -9.58
C ASN A 42 -16.10 -10.51 -9.98
N ILE A 43 -15.41 -10.03 -11.02
CA ILE A 43 -14.07 -10.49 -11.35
C ILE A 43 -13.12 -10.14 -10.20
N THR A 44 -12.31 -11.13 -9.82
CA THR A 44 -11.23 -10.92 -8.84
C THR A 44 -9.89 -11.24 -9.45
N THR A 45 -8.84 -10.62 -8.91
CA THR A 45 -7.47 -10.76 -9.37
C THR A 45 -6.59 -11.14 -8.19
N SER A 46 -5.74 -12.15 -8.36
CA SER A 46 -4.70 -12.51 -7.40
C SER A 46 -3.34 -12.50 -8.08
N VAL A 47 -2.30 -12.30 -7.28
CA VAL A 47 -0.91 -12.25 -7.74
C VAL A 47 -0.12 -13.32 -7.02
N ASP A 48 0.59 -14.11 -7.80
CA ASP A 48 1.60 -15.05 -7.35
C ASP A 48 2.93 -14.75 -8.06
N TYR A 49 4.01 -15.40 -7.65
CA TYR A 49 5.30 -15.23 -8.28
C TYR A 49 6.10 -16.53 -8.36
N LYS A 50 6.96 -16.62 -9.37
CA LYS A 50 7.98 -17.66 -9.49
C LYS A 50 9.35 -17.02 -9.49
N GLU A 51 10.24 -17.62 -8.72
CA GLU A 51 11.63 -17.18 -8.60
C GLU A 51 12.54 -18.25 -9.21
N LYS A 52 13.40 -17.84 -10.15
CA LYS A 52 14.41 -18.71 -10.76
C LYS A 52 15.67 -17.91 -11.07
N ASN A 53 16.82 -18.37 -10.58
CA ASN A 53 18.14 -17.76 -10.84
C ASN A 53 18.19 -16.25 -10.53
N ASN A 54 17.71 -15.85 -9.34
CA ASN A 54 17.61 -14.44 -8.90
C ASN A 54 16.79 -13.53 -9.84
N LYS A 55 15.94 -14.11 -10.69
CA LYS A 55 14.92 -13.40 -11.45
C LYS A 55 13.54 -13.80 -10.94
N ILE A 56 12.65 -12.83 -10.87
CA ILE A 56 11.26 -13.03 -10.51
C ILE A 56 10.38 -12.87 -11.73
N GLU A 57 9.35 -13.70 -11.80
CA GLU A 57 8.26 -13.61 -12.76
C GLU A 57 6.95 -13.58 -11.97
N PHE A 58 6.15 -12.54 -12.18
CA PHE A 58 4.82 -12.45 -11.56
C PHE A 58 3.76 -13.11 -12.45
N ILE A 59 2.84 -13.79 -11.77
CA ILE A 59 1.72 -14.51 -12.35
C ILE A 59 0.45 -13.86 -11.82
N VAL A 60 -0.38 -13.33 -12.72
CA VAL A 60 -1.68 -12.77 -12.36
C VAL A 60 -2.75 -13.78 -12.71
N THR A 61 -3.58 -14.13 -11.73
CA THR A 61 -4.73 -15.02 -11.94
C THR A 61 -5.99 -14.19 -11.82
N ILE A 62 -6.81 -14.22 -12.87
CA ILE A 62 -8.09 -13.55 -12.93
C ILE A 62 -9.19 -14.61 -12.85
N THR A 63 -10.08 -14.51 -11.87
CA THR A 63 -11.14 -15.49 -11.62
C THR A 63 -12.52 -14.89 -11.80
N ASN A 64 -13.54 -15.77 -11.81
CA ASN A 64 -14.94 -15.43 -12.06
C ASN A 64 -15.20 -14.82 -13.44
N LEU A 65 -14.48 -15.31 -14.46
CA LEU A 65 -14.75 -14.92 -15.85
C LEU A 65 -16.15 -15.33 -16.29
N HIS A 66 -16.74 -14.54 -17.18
CA HIS A 66 -18.09 -14.74 -17.68
C HIS A 66 -18.13 -14.55 -19.21
N PRO A 67 -18.94 -15.34 -19.95
CA PRO A 67 -18.99 -15.29 -21.42
C PRO A 67 -19.46 -13.97 -22.02
N ASP A 68 -20.20 -13.15 -21.26
CA ASP A 68 -20.73 -11.86 -21.73
C ASP A 68 -19.70 -10.71 -21.70
N ILE A 69 -18.49 -10.98 -21.23
CA ILE A 69 -17.42 -9.99 -21.09
C ILE A 69 -16.09 -10.51 -21.64
N TYR A 70 -15.19 -9.59 -21.94
CA TYR A 70 -13.80 -9.90 -22.24
C TYR A 70 -12.89 -8.91 -21.50
N ILE A 71 -11.63 -9.30 -21.31
CA ILE A 71 -10.65 -8.53 -20.57
C ILE A 71 -9.58 -8.04 -21.53
N LYS A 72 -9.22 -6.77 -21.44
CA LYS A 72 -8.07 -6.19 -22.14
C LYS A 72 -6.97 -5.91 -21.13
N ASP A 73 -5.81 -6.52 -21.32
CA ASP A 73 -4.57 -6.09 -20.68
C ASP A 73 -4.07 -4.83 -21.40
N VAL A 74 -4.19 -3.69 -20.74
CA VAL A 74 -3.84 -2.39 -21.32
C VAL A 74 -2.34 -2.24 -21.50
N ASN A 75 -1.54 -2.85 -20.62
CA ASN A 75 -0.09 -2.74 -20.64
C ASN A 75 0.52 -3.51 -21.81
N ASN A 76 -0.03 -4.69 -22.11
CA ASN A 76 0.44 -5.54 -23.21
C ASN A 76 -0.40 -5.39 -24.49
N ASN A 77 -1.53 -4.68 -24.43
CA ASN A 77 -2.51 -4.51 -25.50
C ASN A 77 -3.03 -5.85 -26.06
N ILE A 78 -3.40 -6.77 -25.16
CA ILE A 78 -3.91 -8.10 -25.49
C ILE A 78 -5.33 -8.26 -24.96
N ASP A 79 -6.22 -8.79 -25.80
CA ASP A 79 -7.60 -9.09 -25.45
C ASP A 79 -7.78 -10.58 -25.14
N TYR A 80 -8.34 -10.88 -23.97
CA TYR A 80 -8.65 -12.22 -23.49
C TYR A 80 -10.17 -12.42 -23.47
N LYS A 81 -10.64 -13.31 -24.35
CA LYS A 81 -12.05 -13.70 -24.42
C LYS A 81 -12.32 -14.96 -23.62
N TYR A 82 -13.56 -15.09 -23.15
CA TYR A 82 -14.01 -16.29 -22.45
C TYR A 82 -13.86 -17.54 -23.33
N ASN A 83 -13.09 -18.52 -22.85
CA ASN A 83 -12.87 -19.78 -23.57
C ASN A 83 -13.62 -20.94 -22.90
N LYS A 84 -14.78 -21.31 -23.47
CA LYS A 84 -15.60 -22.43 -23.01
C LYS A 84 -14.91 -23.80 -23.04
N LYS A 85 -13.87 -23.97 -23.88
CA LYS A 85 -13.15 -25.24 -24.06
C LYS A 85 -11.94 -25.39 -23.12
N SER A 86 -11.60 -24.35 -22.35
CA SER A 86 -10.54 -24.42 -21.35
C SER A 86 -10.93 -25.39 -20.23
N SER A 87 -9.96 -26.09 -19.64
CA SER A 87 -10.17 -26.91 -18.45
C SER A 87 -10.74 -26.10 -17.28
N ASN A 88 -10.34 -24.83 -17.17
CA ASN A 88 -10.84 -23.87 -16.18
C ASN A 88 -11.35 -22.61 -16.91
N PRO A 89 -12.58 -22.60 -17.45
CA PRO A 89 -13.08 -21.52 -18.29
C PRO A 89 -13.39 -20.23 -17.52
N LYS A 90 -13.56 -20.34 -16.19
CA LYS A 90 -13.79 -19.21 -15.27
C LYS A 90 -12.50 -18.55 -14.78
N GLU A 91 -11.34 -19.04 -15.22
CA GLU A 91 -10.03 -18.59 -14.77
C GLU A 91 -9.12 -18.27 -15.96
N LEU A 92 -8.33 -17.21 -15.81
CA LEU A 92 -7.30 -16.80 -16.76
C LEU A 92 -6.00 -16.58 -15.99
N VAL A 93 -4.98 -17.36 -16.34
CA VAL A 93 -3.66 -17.27 -15.73
C VAL A 93 -2.71 -16.59 -16.71
N LEU A 94 -2.22 -15.43 -16.34
CA LEU A 94 -1.33 -14.58 -17.12
C LEU A 94 0.06 -14.58 -16.49
N LYS A 95 1.09 -14.84 -17.31
CA LYS A 95 2.48 -14.99 -16.86
C LYS A 95 3.38 -13.98 -17.58
N GLY A 96 4.61 -13.82 -17.09
CA GLY A 96 5.62 -12.97 -17.71
C GLY A 96 5.65 -11.52 -17.22
N TYR A 97 4.92 -11.17 -16.16
CA TYR A 97 4.97 -9.82 -15.60
C TYR A 97 6.26 -9.60 -14.81
N LYS A 98 6.80 -8.39 -14.91
CA LYS A 98 8.01 -7.95 -14.20
C LYS A 98 7.64 -7.37 -12.83
N ASP A 99 8.66 -7.17 -12.01
CA ASP A 99 8.52 -6.48 -10.73
C ASP A 99 8.26 -4.98 -10.91
N ASN A 100 7.70 -4.35 -9.88
CA ASN A 100 7.41 -2.92 -9.84
C ASN A 100 6.57 -2.39 -11.01
N GLN A 101 5.55 -3.15 -11.43
CA GLN A 101 4.61 -2.77 -12.49
C GLN A 101 3.22 -2.47 -11.93
N ASN A 102 2.54 -1.49 -12.51
CA ASN A 102 1.11 -1.27 -12.34
C ASN A 102 0.40 -1.75 -13.61
N ILE A 103 -0.34 -2.84 -13.47
CA ILE A 103 -1.02 -3.53 -14.56
C ILE A 103 -2.50 -3.16 -14.51
N LYS A 104 -3.03 -2.66 -15.63
CA LYS A 104 -4.43 -2.28 -15.78
C LYS A 104 -5.15 -3.28 -16.67
N TYR A 105 -6.23 -3.83 -16.15
CA TYR A 105 -7.19 -4.64 -16.89
C TYR A 105 -8.48 -3.86 -17.09
N GLU A 106 -8.86 -3.64 -18.34
CA GLU A 106 -10.15 -3.06 -18.71
C GLU A 106 -11.12 -4.17 -19.10
N ILE A 107 -12.32 -4.16 -18.52
CA ILE A 107 -13.33 -5.17 -18.77
C ILE A 107 -14.42 -4.57 -19.63
N TYR A 108 -14.73 -5.25 -20.73
CA TYR A 108 -15.66 -4.81 -21.77
C TYR A 108 -16.76 -5.85 -21.99
N SER A 109 -17.87 -5.41 -22.58
CA SER A 109 -18.92 -6.34 -23.03
C SER A 109 -18.58 -6.97 -24.37
N VAL A 110 -18.93 -8.25 -24.55
CA VAL A 110 -18.96 -8.87 -25.88
C VAL A 110 -20.21 -8.49 -26.68
N LYS A 111 -21.25 -7.94 -26.03
CA LYS A 111 -22.52 -7.61 -26.69
C LYS A 111 -22.35 -6.41 -27.60
N ARG A 112 -22.80 -6.55 -28.87
CA ARG A 112 -22.63 -5.55 -29.93
C ARG A 112 -23.06 -4.14 -29.53
N LEU A 113 -24.19 -4.04 -28.82
CA LEU A 113 -24.78 -2.74 -28.42
C LEU A 113 -24.03 -2.06 -27.27
N CYS A 114 -23.16 -2.79 -26.56
CA CYS A 114 -22.43 -2.35 -25.37
C CYS A 114 -20.90 -2.50 -25.53
N LYS A 115 -20.41 -2.72 -26.75
CA LYS A 115 -19.05 -3.24 -27.02
C LYS A 115 -17.92 -2.24 -26.72
N ASN A 116 -18.23 -0.95 -26.68
CA ASN A 116 -17.20 0.10 -26.62
C ASN A 116 -17.07 0.75 -25.24
N ASP A 117 -18.02 0.47 -24.33
CA ASP A 117 -17.99 1.03 -22.99
C ASP A 117 -17.17 0.13 -22.08
N ILE A 118 -16.22 0.73 -21.36
CA ILE A 118 -15.55 0.07 -20.25
C ILE A 118 -16.60 -0.16 -19.16
N LEU A 119 -16.83 -1.43 -18.82
CA LEU A 119 -17.75 -1.81 -17.75
C LEU A 119 -17.13 -1.54 -16.38
N THR A 120 -15.86 -1.89 -16.21
CA THR A 120 -15.04 -1.58 -15.02
C THR A 120 -13.55 -1.78 -15.34
N SER A 121 -12.68 -1.40 -14.41
CA SER A 121 -11.23 -1.62 -14.48
C SER A 121 -10.73 -2.29 -13.20
N LYS A 122 -9.76 -3.18 -13.34
CA LYS A 122 -9.03 -3.81 -12.23
C LYS A 122 -7.56 -3.45 -12.34
N TYR A 123 -6.95 -3.15 -11.20
CA TYR A 123 -5.54 -2.76 -11.11
C TYR A 123 -4.80 -3.77 -10.28
N VAL A 124 -3.63 -4.17 -10.76
CA VAL A 124 -2.75 -5.12 -10.09
C VAL A 124 -1.36 -4.50 -10.02
N VAL A 125 -0.82 -4.42 -8.80
CA VAL A 125 0.53 -3.87 -8.57
C VAL A 125 1.46 -5.01 -8.20
N THR A 126 2.53 -5.20 -8.96
CA THR A 126 3.61 -6.13 -8.60
C THR A 126 4.62 -5.41 -7.72
N PRO A 127 5.03 -6.00 -6.58
CA PRO A 127 6.02 -5.38 -5.71
C PRO A 127 7.39 -5.30 -6.41
N PRO A 128 8.23 -4.33 -6.04
CA PRO A 128 9.62 -4.30 -6.50
C PRO A 128 10.40 -5.48 -5.91
N TYR A 129 11.36 -6.00 -6.66
CA TYR A 129 12.15 -7.16 -6.25
C TYR A 129 13.64 -6.83 -6.14
N ASN A 130 14.23 -7.20 -5.00
CA ASN A 130 15.65 -7.03 -4.74
C ASN A 130 16.43 -8.30 -5.05
N LYS A 131 17.19 -8.31 -6.15
CA LYS A 131 18.03 -9.45 -6.54
C LYS A 131 19.13 -9.83 -5.54
N TYR A 132 19.51 -8.95 -4.61
CA TYR A 132 20.58 -9.21 -3.63
C TYR A 132 20.06 -9.61 -2.25
N TYR A 133 18.75 -9.85 -2.07
CA TYR A 133 18.18 -10.15 -0.76
C TYR A 133 18.76 -11.43 -0.11
N ASN A 134 19.16 -12.40 -0.94
CA ASN A 134 19.78 -13.66 -0.52
C ASN A 134 21.32 -13.61 -0.53
N ASP A 135 21.93 -12.44 -0.71
CA ASP A 135 23.38 -12.30 -0.69
C ASP A 135 23.96 -12.68 0.69
N PRO A 136 25.14 -13.33 0.78
CA PRO A 136 25.77 -13.63 2.07
C PRO A 136 25.93 -12.42 2.99
N LEU A 137 26.19 -11.21 2.45
CA LEU A 137 26.27 -9.98 3.25
C LEU A 137 24.94 -9.67 3.96
N CYS A 138 23.82 -10.08 3.38
CA CYS A 138 22.50 -9.91 3.98
C CYS A 138 22.20 -10.92 5.10
N LYS A 139 22.98 -11.99 5.25
CA LYS A 139 22.89 -12.84 6.44
C LYS A 139 23.48 -12.15 7.66
N ILE A 140 24.57 -11.40 7.46
CA ILE A 140 25.24 -10.60 8.49
C ILE A 140 24.38 -9.35 8.80
N HIS A 141 23.87 -8.69 7.77
CA HIS A 141 23.07 -7.46 7.88
C HIS A 141 21.57 -7.68 7.69
N SER A 142 21.00 -8.70 8.33
CA SER A 142 19.62 -9.16 8.10
C SER A 142 18.55 -8.08 8.32
N THR A 143 18.79 -7.13 9.23
CA THR A 143 17.86 -6.02 9.53
C THR A 143 18.00 -4.84 8.57
N HIS A 144 19.07 -4.79 7.77
CA HIS A 144 19.34 -3.66 6.89
C HIS A 144 18.29 -3.57 5.78
N ARG A 145 17.85 -2.35 5.46
CA ARG A 145 16.80 -2.10 4.45
C ARG A 145 17.13 -2.76 3.11
N LEU A 146 18.39 -2.69 2.68
CA LEU A 146 18.86 -3.25 1.42
C LEU A 146 18.83 -4.78 1.35
N CYS A 147 18.57 -5.47 2.46
CA CYS A 147 18.49 -6.91 2.54
C CYS A 147 17.06 -7.44 2.50
N ARG A 148 16.06 -6.56 2.45
CA ARG A 148 14.66 -6.96 2.28
C ARG A 148 14.42 -7.45 0.85
N LYS A 149 13.53 -8.44 0.70
CA LYS A 149 13.13 -8.99 -0.62
C LYS A 149 12.32 -8.00 -1.45
N TRP A 150 11.30 -7.39 -0.83
CA TRP A 150 10.32 -6.52 -1.50
C TRP A 150 10.67 -5.04 -1.38
N ILE A 151 11.83 -4.65 -1.90
CA ILE A 151 12.24 -3.24 -1.95
C ILE A 151 12.78 -2.90 -3.33
N LYS A 152 12.59 -1.64 -3.72
CA LYS A 152 13.24 -1.09 -4.90
C LYS A 152 14.71 -0.88 -4.59
N ASN A 153 15.56 -1.66 -5.25
CA ASN A 153 17.00 -1.55 -5.18
C ASN A 153 17.56 -1.14 -6.55
N ASN A 154 18.03 0.10 -6.66
CA ASN A 154 18.63 0.63 -7.89
C ASN A 154 20.16 0.54 -7.88
N TYR A 155 20.76 -0.04 -6.84
CA TYR A 155 22.21 -0.15 -6.74
C TYR A 155 22.74 -1.27 -7.64
N ASP A 156 23.88 -1.02 -8.30
CA ASP A 156 24.73 -2.10 -8.78
C ASP A 156 25.36 -2.86 -7.60
N TYR A 157 25.99 -4.00 -7.88
CA TYR A 157 26.52 -4.87 -6.83
C TYR A 157 27.66 -4.21 -6.03
N LYS A 158 28.51 -3.40 -6.69
CA LYS A 158 29.63 -2.71 -6.04
C LYS A 158 29.13 -1.68 -5.03
N ASN A 159 28.14 -0.88 -5.43
CA ASN A 159 27.54 0.13 -4.58
C ASN A 159 26.67 -0.49 -3.47
N PHE A 160 25.98 -1.60 -3.75
CA PHE A 160 25.26 -2.39 -2.75
C PHE A 160 26.20 -2.87 -1.64
N LYS A 161 27.33 -3.48 -2.02
CA LYS A 161 28.36 -3.95 -1.07
C LYS A 161 28.93 -2.80 -0.26
N LYS A 162 29.32 -1.70 -0.92
CA LYS A 162 29.85 -0.51 -0.26
C LYS A 162 28.87 0.06 0.78
N GLU A 163 27.57 0.13 0.48
CA GLU A 163 26.56 0.66 1.40
C GLU A 163 26.32 -0.24 2.63
N LEU A 164 26.48 -1.56 2.48
CA LEU A 164 26.42 -2.49 3.61
C LEU A 164 27.67 -2.39 4.50
N GLU A 165 28.86 -2.35 3.89
CA GLU A 165 30.14 -2.31 4.61
C GLU A 165 30.43 -0.93 5.25
N THR A 166 30.04 0.18 4.61
CA THR A 166 30.28 1.54 5.17
C THR A 166 29.50 1.83 6.45
N LYS A 167 28.48 1.03 6.79
CA LYS A 167 27.76 1.15 8.06
C LYS A 167 28.38 0.34 9.19
N GLU A 168 29.23 -0.64 8.92
CA GLU A 168 30.03 -1.30 9.96
C GLU A 168 31.13 -0.37 10.50
N ILE A 169 31.65 0.56 9.70
CA ILE A 169 32.70 1.52 10.10
C ILE A 169 32.13 2.67 10.98
N LYS A 170 30.81 2.75 11.16
CA LYS A 170 30.15 3.78 12.00
C LYS A 170 29.46 3.24 13.25
N ALA A 171 29.56 1.95 13.55
CA ALA A 171 29.53 1.56 14.95
C ALA A 171 30.88 2.00 15.53
N PRO A 172 30.93 2.75 16.64
CA PRO A 172 32.19 2.86 17.36
C PRO A 172 32.62 1.42 17.61
N ILE A 173 33.83 1.09 17.20
CA ILE A 173 34.57 0.01 17.82
C ILE A 173 34.48 0.35 19.31
N GLU A 174 33.74 -0.44 20.08
CA GLU A 174 33.95 -0.49 21.53
C GLU A 174 35.39 -0.96 21.69
N GLU A 175 36.33 -0.01 21.58
CA GLU A 175 37.60 -0.14 22.27
C GLU A 175 37.18 -0.31 23.73
N GLU A 176 37.50 -1.47 24.30
CA GLU A 176 37.44 -1.71 25.74
C GLU A 176 38.23 -0.59 26.43
N VAL A 177 37.53 0.46 26.82
CA VAL A 177 38.05 1.45 27.76
C VAL A 177 37.66 0.95 29.14
N GLU A 178 38.69 0.45 29.84
CA GLU A 178 38.77 0.12 31.26
C GLU A 178 37.66 0.77 32.13
N GLU A 179 36.91 -0.09 32.81
CA GLU A 179 35.85 0.28 33.75
C GLU A 179 36.40 0.99 35.00
N GLU A 180 36.02 2.26 35.18
CA GLU A 180 35.96 2.91 36.49
C GLU A 180 34.53 3.38 36.78
N LYS A 181 33.55 2.46 36.73
CA LYS A 181 32.13 2.79 36.98
C LYS A 181 31.39 1.87 37.96
N ASP A 182 31.97 0.75 38.41
CA ASP A 182 31.23 -0.22 39.22
C ASP A 182 30.94 0.27 40.67
N PHE A 183 31.89 0.95 41.32
CA PHE A 183 31.70 1.40 42.72
C PHE A 183 30.70 2.56 42.84
N LEU A 184 30.85 3.61 42.02
CA LEU A 184 29.97 4.79 42.08
C LEU A 184 28.52 4.44 41.72
N THR A 185 28.32 3.52 40.77
CA THR A 185 26.97 3.08 40.38
C THR A 185 26.27 2.35 41.52
N LYS A 186 26.98 1.47 42.24
CA LYS A 186 26.43 0.77 43.42
C LYS A 186 26.05 1.74 44.55
N VAL A 187 26.88 2.75 44.81
CA VAL A 187 26.59 3.77 45.84
C VAL A 187 25.37 4.62 45.47
N VAL A 188 25.27 5.05 44.20
CA VAL A 188 24.11 5.83 43.72
C VAL A 188 22.83 5.01 43.79
N MET A 189 22.87 3.74 43.40
CA MET A 189 21.71 2.85 43.51
C MET A 189 21.25 2.65 44.96
N PHE A 190 22.19 2.45 45.90
CA PHE A 190 21.87 2.33 47.32
C PHE A 190 21.22 3.61 47.90
N LEU A 191 21.75 4.78 47.55
CA LEU A 191 21.17 6.06 47.98
C LEU A 191 19.75 6.27 47.44
N MET A 192 19.49 5.83 46.20
CA MET A 192 18.17 5.91 45.57
C MET A 192 17.15 4.96 46.21
N GLU A 193 17.57 3.76 46.62
CA GLU A 193 16.66 2.76 47.23
C GLU A 193 16.21 3.18 48.64
N TYR A 194 17.07 3.83 49.42
CA TYR A 194 16.81 4.16 50.83
C TYR A 194 16.64 5.66 51.12
N TYR A 195 16.45 6.50 50.09
CA TYR A 195 16.47 7.97 50.24
C TYR A 195 15.46 8.51 51.27
N ILE A 196 14.29 7.88 51.41
CA ILE A 196 13.25 8.28 52.36
C ILE A 196 13.71 8.07 53.81
N TYR A 197 14.33 6.92 54.10
CA TYR A 197 14.83 6.58 55.44
C TYR A 197 16.03 7.44 55.83
N ILE A 198 16.96 7.65 54.90
CA ILE A 198 18.12 8.53 55.09
C ILE A 198 17.65 9.97 55.34
N GLY A 199 16.69 10.46 54.55
CA GLY A 199 16.10 11.79 54.72
C GLY A 199 15.44 11.99 56.08
N ALA A 200 14.65 11.01 56.54
CA ALA A 200 14.01 11.07 57.86
C ALA A 200 15.03 11.15 59.01
N GLY A 201 16.13 10.39 58.93
CA GLY A 201 17.21 10.43 59.91
C GLY A 201 17.89 11.80 60.00
N VAL A 202 18.18 12.42 58.85
CA VAL A 202 18.79 13.76 58.80
C VAL A 202 17.86 14.81 59.44
N ILE A 203 16.55 14.75 59.19
CA ILE A 203 15.58 15.68 59.78
C ILE A 203 15.56 15.58 61.30
N ILE A 204 15.62 14.36 61.86
CA ILE A 204 15.65 14.14 63.32
C ILE A 204 16.94 14.72 63.93
N ILE A 205 18.09 14.49 63.28
CA ILE A 205 19.38 15.01 63.76
C ILE A 205 19.39 16.54 63.73
N VAL A 206 18.93 17.16 62.64
CA VAL A 206 18.90 18.61 62.48
C VAL A 206 17.93 19.26 63.47
N SER A 207 16.73 18.69 63.64
CA SER A 207 15.76 19.20 64.61
C SER A 207 16.25 19.06 66.05
N GLY A 208 16.88 17.94 66.41
CA GLY A 208 17.54 17.75 67.70
C GLY A 208 18.68 18.74 67.94
N ALA A 209 19.53 18.98 66.94
CA ALA A 209 20.63 19.94 67.02
C ALA A 209 20.11 21.38 67.20
N ILE A 210 19.07 21.77 66.46
CA ILE A 210 18.42 23.09 66.59
C ILE A 210 17.81 23.25 67.99
N TYR A 211 17.15 22.21 68.50
CA TYR A 211 16.55 22.23 69.84
C TYR A 211 17.60 22.46 70.92
N VAL A 212 18.70 21.69 70.91
CA VAL A 212 19.82 21.85 71.85
C VAL A 212 20.49 23.22 71.71
N PHE A 213 20.64 23.72 70.48
CA PHE A 213 21.24 25.03 70.24
C PHE A 213 20.36 26.17 70.76
N ARG A 214 19.04 26.09 70.61
CA ARG A 214 18.09 27.08 71.15
C ARG A 214 18.05 27.09 72.67
N ILE A 215 18.12 25.92 73.32
CA ILE A 215 18.24 25.83 74.79
C ILE A 215 19.52 26.52 75.27
N LYS A 216 20.65 26.29 74.61
CA LYS A 216 21.93 26.92 74.98
C LYS A 216 21.96 28.44 74.77
N LYS A 217 21.12 28.97 73.87
CA LYS A 217 21.08 30.41 73.55
C LYS A 217 20.16 31.20 74.48
N GLY A 218 19.41 30.54 75.37
CA GLY A 218 18.54 31.20 76.34
C GLY A 218 17.31 31.89 75.75
N ASP A 219 16.98 31.64 74.47
CA ASP A 219 15.84 32.25 73.76
C ASP A 219 14.47 31.59 74.09
N PHE A 220 14.37 30.86 75.20
CA PHE A 220 13.10 30.33 75.72
C PHE A 220 12.86 30.89 77.13
N ASP A 221 12.45 32.15 77.19
CA ASP A 221 11.57 32.65 78.26
C ASP A 221 10.17 32.09 77.99
N LEU A 222 9.64 31.32 78.92
CA LEU A 222 8.25 30.83 78.91
C LEU A 222 7.37 31.82 79.67
#